data_AF-A0A6N9C229-F1
#
_entry.id   AF-A0A6N9C229-F1
#
_cell.length_a   1.000
_cell.length_b   1.000
_cell.length_c   1.000
_cell.angle_alpha   90.00
_cell.angle_beta   90.00
_cell.angle_gamma   90.00
#
_symmetry.space_group_name_H-M   'P 1'
#
loop_
_entity.id
_entity.type
_entity.pdbx_description
1 polymer ?
#
loop_
_entity_poly.entity_id
_entity_poly.type
_entity_poly.pdbx_seq_one_letter_code
_entity_poly.pdbx_strand_id
1 'polypeptide(L)'
;MATKNQTVIVLELPCYSDDAVWNMSEGALRTQVWEALRRIKPILMEEVICYQTYKLPFAYPVLEIGFAEKVARLVEYFETFENLHVTGRSARFSYLHLHDLFKTGKELIDQIMYEGNGKSSTKIGLDCI
;
A
#
# COMPACT_ATOMS: atom_id res chain seq x y z
N MET A 1 3.08 -14.99 12.47
CA MET A 1 2.12 -15.03 13.60
C MET A 1 2.87 -15.39 14.86
N ALA A 2 2.43 -14.92 16.03
CA ALA A 2 3.07 -15.24 17.31
C ALA A 2 2.91 -16.73 17.65
N THR A 3 3.89 -17.33 18.34
CA THR A 3 3.75 -18.70 18.86
C THR A 3 2.87 -18.72 20.11
N LYS A 4 2.56 -19.91 20.63
CA LYS A 4 1.78 -20.08 21.87
C LYS A 4 2.36 -19.24 23.01
N ASN A 5 1.48 -18.57 23.76
CA ASN A 5 1.80 -17.64 24.87
C ASN A 5 2.61 -16.40 24.48
N GLN A 6 2.72 -16.08 23.18
CA GLN A 6 3.30 -14.83 22.71
C GLN A 6 2.25 -14.00 21.99
N THR A 7 2.52 -12.70 21.90
CA THR A 7 1.74 -11.78 21.07
C THR A 7 2.67 -10.92 20.23
N VAL A 8 2.16 -10.40 19.13
CA VAL A 8 2.86 -9.43 18.29
C VAL A 8 2.02 -8.16 18.26
N ILE A 9 2.63 -7.05 18.61
CA ILE A 9 2.03 -5.73 18.47
C ILE A 9 2.66 -5.10 17.23
N VAL A 10 1.83 -4.80 16.23
CA VAL A 10 2.23 -4.03 15.05
C VAL A 10 1.78 -2.61 15.25
N LEU A 11 2.70 -1.66 15.10
CA LEU A 11 2.42 -0.24 15.15
C LEU A 11 2.74 0.36 13.79
N GLU A 12 1.79 1.12 13.25
CA GLU A 12 1.97 1.89 12.04
C GLU A 12 2.15 3.36 12.42
N LEU A 13 3.20 3.99 11.91
CA LEU A 13 3.50 5.40 12.12
C LEU A 13 3.52 6.10 10.76
N PRO A 14 2.37 6.61 10.29
CA PRO A 14 2.33 7.44 9.08
C PRO A 14 3.17 8.69 9.28
N CYS A 15 4.10 8.92 8.37
CA CYS A 15 4.97 10.10 8.37
C CYS A 15 5.47 10.37 6.94
N TYR A 16 5.86 11.61 6.69
CA TYR A 16 6.54 12.01 5.47
C TYR A 16 8.04 11.76 5.57
N SER A 17 8.73 11.69 4.42
CA SER A 17 10.17 11.41 4.39
C SER A 17 11.05 12.51 4.99
N ASP A 18 10.51 13.72 5.08
CA ASP A 18 11.13 14.90 5.69
C ASP A 18 10.75 15.05 7.18
N ASP A 19 9.83 14.25 7.71
CA ASP A 19 9.54 14.25 9.14
C ASP A 19 10.75 13.76 9.95
N ALA A 20 10.91 14.33 11.15
CA ALA A 20 11.98 13.95 12.07
C ALA A 20 11.97 12.43 12.35
N VAL A 21 10.79 11.84 12.55
CA VAL A 21 10.62 10.42 12.85
C VAL A 21 11.10 9.51 11.73
N TRP A 22 10.98 9.94 10.46
CA TRP A 22 11.48 9.18 9.31
C TRP A 22 13.00 9.10 9.31
N ASN A 23 13.68 10.14 9.80
CA ASN A 23 15.13 10.24 9.81
C ASN A 23 15.78 9.80 11.14
N MET A 24 14.98 9.37 12.12
CA MET A 24 15.47 8.83 13.38
C MET A 24 16.27 7.54 13.18
N SER A 25 17.26 7.34 14.05
CA SER A 25 17.91 6.04 14.21
C SER A 25 16.93 5.03 14.82
N GLU A 26 17.12 3.76 14.52
CA GLU A 26 16.27 2.67 15.02
C GLU A 26 16.19 2.66 16.56
N GLY A 27 17.31 2.90 17.25
CA GLY A 27 17.35 2.95 18.71
C GLY A 27 16.56 4.12 19.31
N ALA A 28 16.63 5.30 18.68
CA ALA A 28 15.85 6.46 19.11
C ALA A 28 14.35 6.23 18.91
N LEU A 29 13.96 5.72 17.73
CA LEU A 29 12.58 5.39 17.41
C LEU A 29 12.03 4.30 18.35
N ARG A 30 12.79 3.24 18.60
CA ARG A 30 12.43 2.18 19.56
C ARG A 30 12.16 2.75 20.94
N THR A 31 13.02 3.65 21.41
CA THR A 31 12.86 4.29 22.72
C THR A 31 11.57 5.11 22.76
N GLN A 32 11.34 5.95 21.75
CA GLN A 32 10.14 6.78 21.67
C GLN A 32 8.84 5.96 21.59
N VAL A 33 8.83 4.89 20.79
CA VAL A 33 7.69 3.97 20.66
C VAL A 33 7.43 3.25 21.98
N TRP A 34 8.47 2.77 22.65
CA TRP A 34 8.34 2.12 23.96
C TRP A 34 7.77 3.06 25.03
N GLU A 35 8.26 4.29 25.05
CA GLU A 35 7.77 5.37 25.91
C GLU A 35 6.29 5.69 25.70
N ALA A 36 5.81 5.62 24.46
CA ALA A 36 4.39 5.78 24.16
C ALA A 36 3.58 4.55 24.59
N LEU A 37 4.05 3.34 24.27
CA LEU A 37 3.38 2.08 24.60
C LEU A 37 3.16 1.89 26.11
N ARG A 38 4.19 2.17 26.93
CA ARG A 38 4.11 1.99 28.39
C ARG A 38 3.06 2.87 29.06
N ARG A 39 2.68 3.98 28.42
CA ARG A 39 1.60 4.86 28.90
C ARG A 39 0.22 4.25 28.70
N ILE A 40 0.08 3.34 27.75
CA ILE A 40 -1.18 2.68 27.41
C ILE A 40 -1.30 1.37 28.18
N LYS A 41 -0.23 0.58 28.25
CA LYS A 41 -0.20 -0.69 28.96
C LYS A 41 1.16 -0.91 29.65
N PRO A 42 1.19 -1.33 30.92
CA PRO A 42 2.43 -1.61 31.62
C PRO A 42 3.00 -2.97 31.15
N ILE A 43 3.62 -2.97 29.98
CA ILE A 43 4.40 -4.11 29.45
C ILE A 43 5.81 -3.99 30.02
N LEU A 44 6.35 -5.07 30.57
CA LEU A 44 7.71 -5.07 31.10
C LEU A 44 8.72 -5.17 29.95
N MET A 45 9.86 -4.50 30.05
CA MET A 45 10.86 -4.47 28.97
C MET A 45 11.46 -5.86 28.73
N GLU A 46 11.61 -6.64 29.79
CA GLU A 46 12.04 -8.04 29.82
C GLU A 46 11.06 -9.01 29.15
N GLU A 47 9.81 -8.63 28.93
CA GLU A 47 8.83 -9.42 28.17
C GLU A 47 8.98 -9.23 26.65
N VAL A 48 9.75 -8.24 26.19
CA VAL A 48 9.95 -7.93 24.77
C VAL A 48 11.03 -8.84 24.20
N ILE A 49 10.59 -9.88 23.49
CA ILE A 49 11.47 -10.89 22.88
C ILE A 49 12.16 -10.37 21.61
N CYS A 50 11.45 -9.56 20.82
CA CYS A 50 11.93 -9.05 19.54
C CYS A 50 11.31 -7.69 19.23
N TYR A 51 12.08 -6.85 18.55
CA TYR A 51 11.63 -5.58 18.00
C TYR A 51 12.20 -5.43 16.60
N GLN A 52 11.37 -4.99 15.67
CA GLN A 52 11.78 -4.75 14.29
C GLN A 52 11.07 -3.53 13.75
N THR A 53 11.82 -2.68 13.04
CA THR A 53 11.29 -1.52 12.32
C THR A 53 11.46 -1.71 10.83
N TYR A 54 10.47 -1.24 10.06
CA TYR A 54 10.54 -1.16 8.61
C TYR A 54 10.10 0.24 8.17
N LYS A 55 10.85 0.84 7.25
CA LYS A 55 10.44 2.07 6.56
C LYS A 55 9.83 1.68 5.23
N LEU A 56 8.60 2.10 4.98
CA LEU A 56 7.86 1.77 3.76
C LEU A 56 7.62 3.05 2.95
N PRO A 57 8.53 3.42 2.04
CA PRO A 57 8.32 4.58 1.17
C PRO A 57 7.16 4.28 0.21
N PHE A 58 6.38 5.32 -0.12
CA PHE A 58 5.25 5.21 -1.04
C PHE A 58 4.19 4.15 -0.63
N ALA A 59 4.03 3.91 0.68
CA ALA A 59 3.09 2.92 1.22
C ALA A 59 1.62 3.22 0.87
N TYR A 60 1.27 4.50 0.81
CA TYR A 60 -0.08 4.98 0.53
C TYR A 60 -0.04 6.11 -0.51
N PRO A 61 -0.97 6.12 -1.49
CA PRO A 61 -1.15 7.28 -2.36
C PRO A 61 -1.72 8.44 -1.54
N VAL A 62 -1.04 9.59 -1.58
CA VAL A 62 -1.50 10.83 -0.93
C VAL A 62 -2.35 11.61 -1.90
N LEU A 63 -3.66 11.60 -1.71
CA LEU A 63 -4.64 12.20 -2.62
C LEU A 63 -4.72 13.72 -2.42
N GLU A 64 -3.85 14.46 -3.11
CA GLU A 64 -3.87 15.92 -3.10
C GLU A 64 -5.02 16.50 -3.94
N ILE A 65 -5.35 17.78 -3.71
CA ILE A 65 -6.32 18.48 -4.56
C ILE A 65 -5.86 18.45 -6.02
N GLY A 66 -6.75 18.02 -6.91
CA GLY A 66 -6.46 17.87 -8.33
C GLY A 66 -5.67 16.60 -8.70
N PHE A 67 -5.54 15.63 -7.78
CA PHE A 67 -4.87 14.35 -8.10
C PHE A 67 -5.61 13.60 -9.22
N ALA A 68 -6.94 13.62 -9.21
CA ALA A 68 -7.77 12.83 -10.11
C ALA A 68 -7.50 13.20 -11.58
N GLU A 69 -7.43 14.49 -11.91
CA GLU A 69 -7.13 14.96 -13.27
C GLU A 69 -5.69 14.63 -13.67
N LYS A 70 -4.73 14.73 -12.75
CA LYS A 70 -3.33 14.37 -13.01
C LYS A 70 -3.21 12.88 -13.33
N VAL A 71 -3.85 12.04 -12.53
CA VAL A 71 -3.84 10.57 -12.68
C VAL A 71 -4.57 10.16 -13.95
N ALA A 72 -5.73 10.75 -14.25
CA ALA A 72 -6.48 10.49 -15.47
C ALA A 72 -5.62 10.74 -16.72
N ARG A 73 -4.95 11.90 -16.79
CA ARG A 73 -4.05 12.23 -17.91
C ARG A 73 -2.88 11.24 -18.07
N LEU A 74 -2.33 10.75 -16.96
CA LEU A 74 -1.26 9.74 -16.99
C LEU A 74 -1.78 8.39 -17.45
N VAL A 75 -2.92 7.96 -16.94
CA VAL A 75 -3.57 6.70 -17.34
C VAL A 75 -3.94 6.74 -18.82
N GLU A 76 -4.59 7.82 -19.29
CA GLU A 76 -4.91 8.03 -20.71
C GLU A 76 -3.68 7.94 -21.61
N TYR A 77 -2.56 8.54 -21.18
CA TYR A 77 -1.30 8.43 -21.91
C TYR A 77 -0.80 6.98 -21.99
N PHE A 78 -0.82 6.23 -20.88
CA PHE A 78 -0.38 4.83 -20.88
C PHE A 78 -1.32 3.91 -21.66
N GLU A 79 -2.61 4.24 -21.74
CA GLU A 79 -3.59 3.51 -22.55
C GLU A 79 -3.38 3.69 -24.06
N THR A 80 -2.49 4.59 -24.50
CA THR A 80 -2.10 4.70 -25.92
C THR A 80 -1.21 3.56 -26.42
N PHE A 81 -0.63 2.77 -25.50
CA PHE A 81 0.21 1.63 -25.84
C PHE A 81 -0.64 0.35 -25.87
N GLU A 82 -0.73 -0.31 -27.03
CA GLU A 82 -1.57 -1.50 -27.23
C GLU A 82 -1.14 -2.71 -26.38
N ASN A 83 0.11 -2.74 -25.90
CA ASN A 83 0.68 -3.85 -25.15
C ASN A 83 1.03 -3.50 -23.69
N LEU A 84 0.43 -2.43 -23.15
CA LEU A 84 0.61 -2.00 -21.77
C LEU A 84 -0.72 -1.95 -21.03
N HIS A 85 -0.78 -2.56 -19.85
CA HIS A 85 -1.96 -2.53 -18.99
C HIS A 85 -1.63 -1.95 -17.62
N VAL A 86 -2.35 -0.90 -17.22
CA VAL A 86 -2.14 -0.19 -15.95
C VAL A 86 -3.01 -0.80 -14.85
N THR A 87 -2.37 -1.37 -13.82
CA THR A 87 -3.05 -2.01 -12.69
C THR A 87 -2.35 -1.74 -11.35
N GLY A 88 -3.09 -1.87 -10.25
CA GLY A 88 -2.58 -1.73 -8.89
C GLY A 88 -2.73 -0.32 -8.28
N ARG A 89 -2.59 -0.26 -6.95
CA ARG A 89 -2.81 0.95 -6.13
C ARG A 89 -1.97 2.14 -6.57
N SER A 90 -0.66 1.94 -6.72
CA SER A 90 0.27 3.03 -7.03
C SER A 90 0.14 3.51 -8.47
N ALA A 91 -0.11 2.59 -9.42
CA ALA A 91 -0.21 2.93 -10.83
C ALA A 91 -1.50 3.69 -11.16
N ARG A 92 -2.61 3.34 -10.47
CA ARG A 92 -3.91 4.03 -10.61
C ARG A 92 -4.16 5.07 -9.53
N PHE A 93 -3.20 5.25 -8.62
CA PHE A 93 -3.28 6.14 -7.47
C PHE A 93 -4.60 5.97 -6.68
N SER A 94 -5.01 4.72 -6.48
CA SER A 94 -6.31 4.36 -5.89
C SER A 94 -6.12 3.65 -4.55
N TYR A 95 -7.03 3.90 -3.61
CA TYR A 95 -7.08 3.18 -2.34
C TYR A 95 -7.79 1.84 -2.54
N LEU A 96 -7.04 0.74 -2.55
CA LEU A 96 -7.58 -0.60 -2.80
C LEU A 96 -7.20 -1.56 -1.67
N HIS A 97 -8.04 -2.55 -1.44
CA HIS A 97 -7.71 -3.68 -0.58
C HIS A 97 -7.03 -4.80 -1.37
N LEU A 98 -6.43 -5.75 -0.65
CA LEU A 98 -5.71 -6.87 -1.26
C LEU A 98 -6.61 -7.73 -2.16
N HIS A 99 -7.88 -7.91 -1.79
CA HIS A 99 -8.82 -8.69 -2.60
C HIS A 99 -9.19 -7.99 -3.91
N ASP A 100 -9.27 -6.66 -3.92
CA ASP A 100 -9.48 -5.88 -5.16
C ASP A 100 -8.30 -6.10 -6.11
N LEU A 101 -7.07 -6.05 -5.59
CA LEU A 101 -5.86 -6.29 -6.39
C LEU A 101 -5.83 -7.69 -7.01
N PHE A 102 -6.23 -8.72 -6.25
CA PHE A 102 -6.34 -10.08 -6.80
C PHE A 102 -7.42 -10.19 -7.87
N LYS A 103 -8.58 -9.55 -7.64
CA LYS A 103 -9.68 -9.53 -8.60
C LYS A 103 -9.27 -8.84 -9.89
N THR A 104 -8.76 -7.60 -9.82
CA THR A 104 -8.29 -6.86 -11.00
C THR A 104 -7.18 -7.60 -11.74
N GLY A 105 -6.26 -8.24 -11.01
CA GLY A 105 -5.20 -9.05 -11.62
C GLY A 105 -5.76 -10.23 -12.43
N LYS A 106 -6.76 -10.94 -11.90
CA LYS A 106 -7.42 -12.03 -12.62
C LYS A 106 -8.17 -11.53 -13.85
N GLU A 107 -9.00 -10.50 -13.68
CA GLU A 107 -9.80 -9.91 -14.76
C GLU A 107 -8.91 -9.43 -15.92
N LEU A 108 -7.74 -8.85 -15.61
CA LEU A 108 -6.79 -8.42 -16.61
C LEU A 108 -6.22 -9.60 -17.42
N ILE A 109 -5.88 -10.71 -16.77
CA ILE A 109 -5.39 -11.91 -17.47
C ILE A 109 -6.50 -12.49 -18.37
N ASP A 110 -7.73 -12.56 -17.88
CA ASP A 110 -8.87 -13.05 -18.66
C ASP A 110 -9.10 -12.18 -19.90
N GLN A 111 -8.94 -10.85 -19.78
CA GLN A 111 -9.03 -9.90 -20.90
C GLN A 111 -7.92 -10.13 -21.93
N ILE A 112 -6.65 -10.23 -21.50
CA ILE A 112 -5.50 -10.45 -22.41
C ILE A 112 -5.69 -11.76 -23.19
N MET A 113 -6.15 -12.82 -22.53
CA MET A 113 -6.41 -14.11 -23.15
C MET A 113 -7.58 -14.06 -24.16
N TYR A 114 -8.58 -13.22 -23.90
CA TYR A 114 -9.71 -13.02 -24.81
C TYR A 114 -9.29 -12.24 -26.07
N GLU A 115 -8.52 -11.17 -25.90
CA GLU A 115 -8.01 -10.33 -26.99
C GLU A 115 -7.03 -11.10 -27.90
N GLY A 116 -6.15 -11.93 -27.32
CA GLY A 116 -5.25 -12.81 -28.06
C GLY A 116 -5.95 -13.87 -28.92
N ASN A 117 -7.23 -14.16 -28.66
CA ASN A 117 -8.05 -15.09 -29.44
C ASN A 117 -8.88 -14.41 -30.55
N GLY A 118 -8.61 -13.13 -30.85
CA GLY A 118 -9.20 -12.41 -31.99
C GLY A 118 -10.65 -11.94 -31.78
N LYS A 119 -11.10 -11.81 -30.53
CA LYS A 119 -12.44 -11.27 -30.21
C LYS A 119 -12.31 -9.86 -29.63
N SER A 120 -13.00 -8.89 -30.23
CA SER A 120 -12.98 -7.47 -29.80
C SER A 120 -13.71 -7.30 -28.45
N SER A 121 -13.10 -6.56 -27.52
CA SER A 121 -13.63 -6.26 -26.19
C SER A 121 -14.52 -5.00 -26.19
N THR A 122 -15.73 -5.10 -25.66
CA THR A 122 -16.51 -3.94 -25.22
C THR A 122 -15.91 -3.44 -23.92
N LYS A 123 -15.55 -2.15 -23.86
CA LYS A 123 -15.00 -1.50 -22.65
C LYS A 123 -15.88 -1.84 -21.43
N ILE A 124 -15.34 -2.61 -20.49
CA ILE A 124 -15.95 -2.81 -19.19
C ILE A 124 -15.73 -1.49 -18.43
N GLY A 125 -16.80 -0.71 -18.24
CA GLY A 125 -16.75 0.52 -17.48
C GLY A 125 -16.29 0.22 -16.05
N LEU A 126 -15.15 0.78 -15.64
CA LEU A 126 -14.83 0.94 -14.24
C LEU A 126 -15.66 2.10 -13.68
N ASP A 127 -16.92 1.81 -13.35
CA ASP A 127 -17.67 2.63 -12.41
C ASP A 127 -17.26 2.20 -10.99
N CYS A 128 -16.24 2.86 -10.44
CA CYS A 128 -16.00 2.95 -9.00
C CYS A 128 -15.18 4.21 -8.71
N ILE A 129 -15.90 5.30 -8.44
CA ILE A 129 -15.46 6.36 -7.53
C ILE A 129 -15.96 5.98 -6.14
#